data_AF-A0A819LZN0-F1
#
_entry.id   AF-A0A819LZN0-F1
#
_cell.length_a   1.000
_cell.length_b   1.000
_cell.length_c   1.000
_cell.angle_alpha   90.00
_cell.angle_beta   90.00
_cell.angle_gamma   90.00
#
_symmetry.space_group_name_H-M   'P 1'
#
loop_
_entity.id
_entity.type
_entity.pdbx_description
1 polymer ?
#
loop_
_entity_poly.entity_id
_entity_poly.type
_entity_poly.pdbx_seq_one_letter_code
_entity_poly.pdbx_strand_id
1 'polypeptide(L)'
;MSRFLTKEERIFLLKQWWTSGKTSRIIKAAFQAEFHDTKFPTRQAIYQLARKFDDTGSVEDATRSGRPATVRTEENMQRVSEAFLLNPRTSQRRASLDLVISCRSLGRLMQDLNLKPYKPRLLQALNKDDPDRRMEFCEWILDSTEEDPTLLDRILWTDEAIFQINGRVSRHNCVYWSETNLHLIIEQELNVPQVIVWGGI
;
A
#
# COMPACT_ATOMS: atom_id res chain seq x y z
N MET A 1 6.79 -36.31 -3.47
CA MET A 1 7.19 -36.68 -2.10
C MET A 1 7.91 -35.50 -1.47
N SER A 2 7.50 -35.08 -0.26
CA SER A 2 8.19 -34.04 0.50
C SER A 2 9.65 -34.43 0.70
N ARG A 3 10.58 -33.49 0.46
CA ARG A 3 12.02 -33.69 0.65
C ARG A 3 12.43 -33.52 2.13
N PHE A 4 11.49 -33.15 2.99
CA PHE A 4 11.73 -32.73 4.37
C PHE A 4 10.93 -33.59 5.36
N LEU A 5 11.58 -33.91 6.49
CA LEU A 5 10.97 -34.62 7.61
C LEU A 5 9.88 -33.76 8.26
N THR A 6 8.72 -34.35 8.52
CA THR A 6 7.64 -33.72 9.28
C THR A 6 7.99 -33.58 10.76
N LYS A 7 7.24 -32.75 11.51
CA LYS A 7 7.47 -32.56 12.95
C LYS A 7 7.33 -33.86 13.73
N GLU A 8 6.33 -34.68 13.38
CA GLU A 8 6.06 -35.97 14.01
C GLU A 8 7.21 -36.95 13.77
N GLU A 9 7.68 -37.07 12.53
CA GLU A 9 8.83 -37.90 12.17
C GLU A 9 10.09 -37.49 12.94
N ARG A 10 10.33 -36.18 13.09
CA ARG A 10 11.49 -35.67 13.86
C ARG A 10 11.38 -36.02 15.35
N ILE A 11 10.20 -35.86 15.95
CA ILE A 11 9.96 -36.24 17.36
C ILE A 11 10.18 -37.74 17.54
N PHE A 12 9.65 -38.57 16.62
CA PHE A 12 9.83 -40.01 16.66
C PHE A 12 11.31 -40.41 16.57
N LEU A 13 12.06 -39.82 15.62
CA LEU A 13 13.49 -40.08 15.47
C LEU A 13 14.28 -39.71 16.72
N LEU A 14 13.94 -38.60 17.37
CA LEU A 14 14.56 -38.18 18.62
C LEU A 14 14.27 -39.17 19.75
N LYS A 15 13.01 -39.57 19.96
CA LYS A 15 12.65 -40.60 20.95
C LYS A 15 13.47 -41.88 20.74
N GLN A 16 13.46 -42.40 19.50
CA GLN A 16 14.21 -43.62 19.18
C GLN A 16 15.73 -43.43 19.31
N TRP A 17 16.26 -42.24 19.02
CA TRP A 17 17.69 -41.95 19.15
C TRP A 17 18.21 -42.14 20.57
N TRP A 18 17.45 -41.72 21.59
CA TRP A 18 17.84 -41.90 22.99
C TRP A 18 17.47 -43.28 23.56
N THR A 19 16.33 -43.86 23.17
CA THR A 19 15.92 -45.19 23.67
C THR A 19 16.77 -46.33 23.10
N SER A 20 17.20 -46.22 21.84
CA SER A 20 17.91 -47.29 21.13
C SER A 20 19.43 -47.31 21.35
N GLY A 21 19.97 -46.53 22.29
CA GLY A 21 21.41 -46.38 22.46
C GLY A 21 22.12 -45.83 21.20
N LYS A 22 21.41 -45.02 20.38
CA LYS A 22 21.91 -44.42 19.13
C LYS A 22 22.25 -45.44 18.01
N THR A 23 21.69 -46.65 18.05
CA THR A 23 21.90 -47.69 17.03
C THR A 23 21.03 -47.46 15.77
N SER A 24 21.68 -47.04 14.67
CA SER A 24 21.01 -46.68 13.40
C SER A 24 20.12 -47.80 12.82
N ARG A 25 20.50 -49.08 12.95
CA ARG A 25 19.71 -50.21 12.43
C ARG A 25 18.35 -50.34 13.12
N ILE A 26 18.33 -50.21 14.44
CA ILE A 26 17.11 -50.32 15.26
C ILE A 26 16.18 -49.15 14.95
N ILE A 27 16.74 -47.93 14.94
CA ILE A 27 16.01 -46.70 14.61
C ILE A 27 15.42 -46.78 13.20
N LYS A 28 16.18 -47.30 12.24
CA LYS A 28 15.70 -47.49 10.85
C LYS A 28 14.55 -48.48 10.76
N ALA A 29 14.67 -49.63 11.40
CA ALA A 29 13.62 -50.64 11.41
C ALA A 29 12.33 -50.09 12.04
N ALA A 30 12.43 -49.41 13.19
CA ALA A 30 11.30 -48.78 13.87
C ALA A 30 10.67 -47.66 13.03
N PHE A 31 11.49 -46.80 12.40
CA PHE A 31 11.00 -45.71 11.56
C PHE A 31 10.28 -46.22 10.31
N GLN A 32 10.79 -47.26 9.66
CA GLN A 32 10.15 -47.84 8.47
C GLN A 32 8.89 -48.65 8.81
N ALA A 33 8.77 -49.14 10.04
CA ALA A 33 7.56 -49.80 10.54
C ALA A 33 6.43 -48.79 10.82
N GLU A 34 6.76 -47.56 11.24
CA GLU A 34 5.76 -46.54 11.56
C GLU A 34 5.46 -45.60 10.39
N PHE A 35 6.47 -45.26 9.57
CA PHE A 35 6.35 -44.36 8.43
C PHE A 35 6.80 -45.03 7.13
N HIS A 36 5.85 -45.65 6.42
CA HIS A 36 6.12 -46.45 5.22
C HIS A 36 6.49 -45.63 3.97
N ASP A 37 5.96 -44.42 3.83
CA ASP A 37 6.09 -43.60 2.60
C ASP A 37 7.25 -42.58 2.62
N THR A 38 7.93 -42.43 3.76
CA THR A 38 9.04 -41.48 3.92
C THR A 38 10.41 -42.13 3.82
N LYS A 39 11.28 -41.51 3.02
CA LYS A 39 12.68 -41.93 2.91
C LYS A 39 13.41 -41.75 4.23
N PHE A 40 13.98 -42.83 4.75
CA PHE A 40 14.75 -42.81 5.99
C PHE A 40 15.92 -41.80 5.91
N PRO A 41 16.04 -40.88 6.89
CA PRO A 41 17.10 -39.86 6.87
C PRO A 41 18.47 -40.47 7.15
N THR A 42 19.51 -39.78 6.67
CA THR A 42 20.89 -40.19 6.91
C THR A 42 21.23 -40.09 8.41
N ARG A 43 22.12 -40.95 8.91
CA ARG A 43 22.58 -40.91 10.32
C ARG A 43 23.07 -39.52 10.74
N GLN A 44 23.74 -38.80 9.83
CA GLN A 44 24.21 -37.43 10.08
C GLN A 44 23.05 -36.44 10.27
N ALA A 45 21.94 -36.60 9.54
CA ALA A 45 20.76 -35.76 9.72
C ALA A 45 20.08 -36.01 11.07
N ILE A 46 19.99 -37.28 11.51
CA ILE A 46 19.48 -37.63 12.84
C ILE A 46 20.39 -37.05 13.94
N TYR A 47 21.71 -37.13 13.78
CA TYR A 47 22.66 -36.52 14.70
C TYR A 47 22.53 -34.99 14.78
N GLN A 48 22.41 -34.32 13.63
CA GLN A 48 22.20 -32.87 13.58
C GLN A 48 20.87 -32.45 14.22
N LEU A 49 19.82 -33.26 14.02
CA LEU A 49 18.53 -33.06 14.66
C LEU A 49 18.63 -33.19 16.18
N ALA A 50 19.28 -34.25 16.69
CA ALA A 50 19.50 -34.45 18.11
C ALA A 50 20.34 -33.33 18.73
N ARG A 51 21.45 -32.96 18.10
CA ARG A 51 22.29 -31.86 18.56
C ARG A 51 21.54 -30.53 18.60
N LYS A 52 20.78 -30.22 17.55
CA LYS A 52 19.94 -29.02 17.51
C LYS A 52 18.91 -29.03 18.66
N PHE A 53 18.32 -30.19 18.94
CA PHE A 53 17.37 -30.32 20.04
C PHE A 53 18.07 -30.14 21.40
N ASP A 54 19.26 -30.71 21.60
CA ASP A 54 20.05 -30.50 22.82
C ASP A 54 20.42 -29.03 23.00
N ASP A 55 20.73 -28.31 21.90
CA ASP A 55 21.13 -26.90 21.93
C ASP A 55 19.94 -25.93 22.11
N THR A 56 18.75 -26.23 21.56
CA THR A 56 17.62 -25.27 21.47
C THR A 56 16.32 -25.74 22.12
N GLY A 57 16.20 -27.03 22.46
CA GLY A 57 14.97 -27.66 22.96
C GLY A 57 13.83 -27.75 21.94
N SER A 58 14.06 -27.35 20.68
CA SER A 58 13.01 -27.26 19.66
C SER A 58 13.25 -28.20 18.48
N VAL A 59 12.16 -28.82 18.01
CA VAL A 59 12.12 -29.66 16.81
C VAL A 59 11.74 -28.86 15.56
N GLU A 60 11.23 -27.64 15.75
CA GLU A 60 10.82 -26.73 14.68
C GLU A 60 12.00 -26.23 13.87
N ASP A 61 11.79 -25.91 12.60
CA ASP A 61 12.83 -25.28 11.78
C ASP A 61 13.30 -23.96 12.40
N ALA A 62 14.61 -23.73 12.36
CA ALA A 62 15.16 -22.46 12.84
C ALA A 62 14.70 -21.33 11.91
N THR A 63 14.43 -20.16 12.51
CA THR A 63 14.13 -18.95 11.75
C THR A 63 15.29 -18.66 10.80
N ARG A 64 15.00 -18.63 9.50
CA ARG A 64 16.00 -18.30 8.49
C ARG A 64 16.16 -16.78 8.48
N SER A 65 17.40 -16.30 8.50
CA SER A 65 17.73 -14.87 8.43
C SER A 65 17.24 -14.21 7.13
N GLY A 66 16.96 -15.00 6.09
CA GLY A 66 16.46 -14.49 4.81
C GLY A 66 17.50 -13.65 4.07
N ARG A 67 17.06 -12.99 2.98
CA ARG A 67 17.90 -12.04 2.25
C ARG A 67 17.84 -10.68 2.97
N PRO A 68 18.97 -10.04 3.28
CA PRO A 68 18.96 -8.74 3.94
C PRO A 68 18.27 -7.70 3.07
N ALA A 69 17.43 -6.87 3.68
CA ALA A 69 16.80 -5.74 3.02
C ALA A 69 17.82 -4.61 2.91
N THR A 70 18.27 -4.31 1.69
CA THR A 70 19.29 -3.27 1.46
C THR A 70 18.72 -1.85 1.40
N VAL A 71 17.44 -1.71 1.07
CA VAL A 71 16.80 -0.39 0.86
C VAL A 71 15.80 -0.04 1.95
N ARG A 72 15.13 -1.03 2.55
CA ARG A 72 14.23 -0.85 3.71
C ARG A 72 15.03 -0.80 5.01
N THR A 73 15.96 0.14 5.08
CA THR A 73 16.73 0.44 6.29
C THR A 73 16.06 1.58 7.05
N GLU A 74 16.27 1.62 8.37
CA GLU A 74 15.74 2.70 9.23
C GLU A 74 16.21 4.08 8.74
N GLU A 75 17.48 4.20 8.35
CA GLU A 75 18.04 5.44 7.79
C GLU A 75 17.29 5.90 6.53
N ASN A 76 17.01 4.98 5.58
CA ASN A 76 16.27 5.34 4.38
C ASN A 76 14.81 5.68 4.67
N MET A 77 14.19 5.01 5.65
CA MET A 77 12.83 5.37 6.10
C MET A 77 12.79 6.78 6.65
N GLN A 78 13.75 7.16 7.50
CA GLN A 78 13.86 8.51 8.05
C GLN A 78 14.07 9.54 6.94
N ARG A 79 15.00 9.30 6.01
CA ARG A 79 15.26 10.21 4.87
C ARG A 79 14.03 10.42 3.98
N VAL A 80 13.27 9.35 3.71
CA VAL A 80 12.02 9.44 2.94
C VAL A 80 10.97 10.23 3.72
N SER A 81 10.82 9.94 5.02
CA SER A 81 9.88 10.64 5.90
C SER A 81 10.17 12.15 5.93
N GLU A 82 11.42 12.54 6.20
CA GLU A 82 11.84 13.95 6.22
C GLU A 82 11.59 14.64 4.88
N ALA A 83 11.90 13.98 3.76
CA ALA A 83 11.69 14.56 2.42
C ALA A 83 10.22 14.88 2.14
N PHE A 84 9.30 13.98 2.51
CA PHE A 84 7.86 14.19 2.30
C PHE A 84 7.22 15.07 3.36
N LEU A 85 7.79 15.16 4.57
CA LEU A 85 7.39 16.16 5.58
C LEU A 85 7.73 17.58 5.12
N LEU A 86 8.93 17.78 4.57
CA LEU A 86 9.36 19.09 4.07
C LEU A 86 8.63 19.49 2.79
N ASN A 87 8.48 18.56 1.85
CA ASN A 87 7.84 18.82 0.57
C ASN A 87 6.82 17.73 0.19
N PRO A 88 5.59 17.78 0.76
CA PRO A 88 4.55 16.77 0.51
C PRO A 88 4.14 16.64 -0.96
N ARG A 89 4.29 17.72 -1.74
CA ARG A 89 3.88 17.81 -3.16
C ARG A 89 4.91 17.21 -4.13
N THR A 90 6.03 16.69 -3.62
CA THR A 90 7.05 16.09 -4.48
C THR A 90 6.51 14.84 -5.17
N SER A 91 6.76 14.73 -6.48
CA SER A 91 6.40 13.51 -7.20
C SER A 91 7.32 12.37 -6.79
N GLN A 92 6.81 11.14 -6.80
CA GLN A 92 7.61 9.95 -6.50
C GLN A 92 8.84 9.82 -7.40
N ARG A 93 8.75 10.23 -8.67
CA ARG A 93 9.89 10.26 -9.59
C ARG A 93 10.95 11.27 -9.18
N ARG A 94 10.53 12.47 -8.77
CA ARG A 94 11.45 13.51 -8.30
C ARG A 94 12.14 13.08 -7.01
N ALA A 95 11.36 12.63 -6.02
CA ALA A 95 11.89 12.11 -4.75
C ALA A 95 12.83 10.91 -4.96
N SER A 96 12.57 10.05 -5.95
CA SER A 96 13.45 8.94 -6.32
C SER A 96 14.83 9.40 -6.80
N LEU A 97 14.88 10.49 -7.57
CA LEU A 97 16.13 11.09 -8.02
C LEU A 97 16.86 11.78 -6.87
N ASP A 98 16.15 12.57 -6.07
CA ASP A 98 16.71 13.36 -4.97
C ASP A 98 17.28 12.47 -3.85
N LEU A 99 16.62 11.35 -3.55
CA LEU A 99 17.05 10.38 -2.53
C LEU A 99 17.97 9.28 -3.07
N VAL A 100 18.19 9.21 -4.38
CA VAL A 100 18.96 8.14 -5.06
C VAL A 100 18.42 6.73 -4.72
N ILE A 101 17.09 6.61 -4.65
CA ILE A 101 16.38 5.35 -4.39
C ILE A 101 15.52 5.05 -5.60
N SER A 102 15.51 3.81 -6.09
CA SER A 102 14.64 3.45 -7.22
C SER A 102 13.17 3.71 -6.90
N CYS A 103 12.38 4.18 -7.88
CA CYS A 103 10.95 4.49 -7.70
C CYS A 103 10.17 3.33 -7.03
N ARG A 104 10.48 2.09 -7.40
CA ARG A 104 9.82 0.90 -6.84
C ARG A 104 10.14 0.69 -5.36
N SER A 105 11.40 0.86 -4.96
CA SER A 105 11.79 0.76 -3.56
C SER A 105 11.26 1.93 -2.73
N LEU A 106 11.26 3.14 -3.31
CA LEU A 106 10.65 4.32 -2.69
C LEU A 106 9.15 4.10 -2.44
N GLY A 107 8.41 3.55 -3.40
CA GLY A 107 6.99 3.24 -3.22
C GLY A 107 6.72 2.25 -2.09
N ARG A 108 7.61 1.27 -1.89
CA ARG A 108 7.55 0.35 -0.75
C ARG A 108 7.81 1.07 0.58
N LEU A 109 8.83 1.93 0.64
CA LEU A 109 9.12 2.75 1.83
C LEU A 109 7.95 3.68 2.17
N MET A 110 7.34 4.32 1.17
CA MET A 110 6.17 5.16 1.36
C MET A 110 4.97 4.38 1.92
N GLN A 111 4.77 3.14 1.49
CA GLN A 111 3.74 2.25 2.06
C GLN A 111 4.05 1.89 3.51
N ASP A 112 5.30 1.55 3.82
CA ASP A 112 5.74 1.22 5.18
C ASP A 112 5.58 2.44 6.12
N LEU A 113 5.74 3.67 5.59
CA LEU A 113 5.49 4.95 6.27
C LEU A 113 4.01 5.41 6.23
N ASN A 114 3.10 4.60 5.70
CA ASN A 114 1.67 4.92 5.58
C ASN A 114 1.37 6.24 4.82
N LEU A 115 2.26 6.67 3.92
CA LEU A 115 2.07 7.85 3.10
C LEU A 115 1.04 7.59 2.01
N LYS A 116 -0.06 8.34 2.05
CA LYS A 116 -1.18 8.23 1.12
C LYS A 116 -1.19 9.39 0.14
N PRO A 117 -1.56 9.14 -1.13
CA PRO A 117 -1.72 10.20 -2.11
C PRO A 117 -3.06 10.91 -1.87
N TYR A 118 -3.00 12.21 -1.64
CA TYR A 118 -4.17 13.07 -1.56
C TYR A 118 -4.22 14.02 -2.75
N LYS A 119 -5.41 14.17 -3.31
CA LYS A 119 -5.70 15.14 -4.38
C LYS A 119 -6.47 16.31 -3.77
N PRO A 120 -5.99 17.56 -3.94
CA PRO A 120 -6.73 18.73 -3.50
C PRO A 120 -8.05 18.80 -4.27
N ARG A 121 -9.12 19.13 -3.55
CA ARG A 121 -10.42 19.41 -4.17
C ARG A 121 -10.45 20.89 -4.53
N LEU A 122 -10.87 21.18 -5.76
CA LEU A 122 -11.27 22.54 -6.11
C LEU A 122 -12.64 22.75 -5.48
N LEU A 123 -12.73 23.68 -4.56
CA LEU A 123 -13.99 24.11 -3.98
C LEU A 123 -14.25 25.54 -4.45
N GLN A 124 -15.47 25.81 -4.89
CA GLN A 124 -15.92 27.18 -5.07
C GLN A 124 -16.01 27.80 -3.68
N ALA A 125 -15.44 28.99 -3.51
CA ALA A 125 -15.64 29.76 -2.29
C ALA A 125 -17.13 30.12 -2.21
N LEU A 126 -17.81 29.61 -1.19
CA LEU A 126 -19.19 29.98 -0.88
C LEU A 126 -19.17 31.11 0.14
N ASN A 127 -19.93 32.16 -0.14
CA ASN A 127 -20.26 33.19 0.81
C ASN A 127 -21.27 32.65 1.84
N LYS A 128 -21.39 33.34 2.97
CA LYS A 128 -22.29 32.94 4.06
C LYS A 128 -23.75 32.80 3.62
N ASP A 129 -24.18 33.60 2.66
CA ASP A 129 -25.57 33.66 2.18
C ASP A 129 -25.84 32.72 0.98
N ASP A 130 -24.79 32.14 0.39
CA ASP A 130 -24.94 31.26 -0.79
C ASP A 130 -25.74 29.98 -0.49
N PRO A 131 -25.62 29.31 0.68
CA PRO A 131 -26.45 28.14 0.99
C PRO A 131 -27.94 28.44 0.95
N ASP A 132 -28.37 29.55 1.55
CA ASP A 132 -29.79 29.92 1.62
C ASP A 132 -30.33 30.24 0.23
N ARG A 133 -29.62 31.06 -0.55
CA ARG A 133 -29.99 31.39 -1.95
C ARG A 133 -30.08 30.16 -2.84
N ARG A 134 -29.18 29.19 -2.66
CA ARG A 134 -29.20 27.94 -3.43
C ARG A 134 -30.40 27.09 -3.05
N MET A 135 -30.77 27.05 -1.77
CA MET A 135 -31.96 26.34 -1.30
C MET A 135 -33.23 26.98 -1.87
N GLU A 136 -33.37 28.30 -1.76
CA GLU A 136 -34.50 29.06 -2.29
C GLU A 136 -34.68 28.82 -3.79
N PHE A 137 -33.58 28.82 -4.57
CA PHE A 137 -33.64 28.52 -6.00
C PHE A 137 -34.08 27.08 -6.29
N CYS A 138 -33.58 26.10 -5.52
CA CYS A 138 -33.97 24.71 -5.66
C CYS A 138 -35.46 24.49 -5.35
N GLU A 139 -35.98 25.11 -4.28
CA GLU A 139 -37.40 25.05 -3.93
C GLU A 139 -38.25 25.70 -5.02
N TRP A 140 -37.87 26.91 -5.45
CA TRP A 140 -38.57 27.63 -6.51
C TRP A 140 -38.65 26.84 -7.82
N ILE A 141 -37.55 26.22 -8.27
CA ILE A 141 -37.56 25.49 -9.54
C ILE A 141 -38.35 24.19 -9.44
N LEU A 142 -38.38 23.55 -8.26
CA LEU A 142 -39.21 22.37 -8.02
C LEU A 142 -40.69 22.74 -8.10
N ASP A 143 -41.13 23.75 -7.35
CA ASP A 143 -42.53 24.23 -7.37
C ASP A 143 -42.94 24.66 -8.78
N SER A 144 -42.08 25.40 -9.48
CA SER A 144 -42.35 25.86 -10.85
C SER A 144 -42.46 24.71 -11.85
N THR A 145 -41.76 23.59 -11.62
CA THR A 145 -41.84 22.40 -12.48
C THR A 145 -43.08 21.55 -12.17
N GLU A 146 -43.59 21.59 -10.93
CA GLU A 146 -44.89 20.99 -10.59
C GLU A 146 -46.05 21.75 -11.25
N GLU A 147 -45.97 23.08 -11.32
CA GLU A 147 -46.98 23.93 -11.97
C GLU A 147 -46.97 23.83 -13.51
N ASP A 148 -45.79 23.88 -14.14
CA ASP A 148 -45.61 23.65 -15.58
C ASP A 148 -44.58 22.54 -15.84
N PRO A 149 -45.02 21.29 -16.07
CA PRO A 149 -44.13 20.16 -16.35
C PRO A 149 -43.23 20.35 -17.58
N THR A 150 -43.54 21.29 -18.48
CA THR A 150 -42.75 21.56 -19.69
C THR A 150 -41.75 22.72 -19.52
N LEU A 151 -41.66 23.30 -18.32
CA LEU A 151 -40.79 24.44 -18.03
C LEU A 151 -39.33 24.15 -18.38
N LEU A 152 -38.80 23.00 -17.96
CA LEU A 152 -37.41 22.62 -18.18
C LEU A 152 -37.05 22.48 -19.67
N ASP A 153 -38.02 22.08 -20.51
CA ASP A 153 -37.84 21.93 -21.96
C ASP A 153 -37.79 23.30 -22.68
N ARG A 154 -38.23 24.37 -22.02
CA ARG A 154 -38.21 25.74 -22.56
C ARG A 154 -37.01 26.56 -22.08
N ILE A 155 -36.22 26.03 -21.15
CA ILE A 155 -35.01 26.69 -20.65
C ILE A 155 -33.85 26.38 -21.59
N LEU A 156 -33.28 27.42 -22.19
CA LEU A 156 -31.97 27.35 -22.84
C LEU A 156 -30.89 27.61 -21.78
N TRP A 157 -30.07 26.62 -21.50
CA TRP A 157 -28.98 26.75 -20.55
C TRP A 157 -27.77 27.33 -21.28
N THR A 158 -27.16 28.38 -20.74
CA THR A 158 -25.91 28.94 -21.26
C THR A 158 -24.84 28.85 -20.20
N ASP A 159 -23.59 28.65 -20.64
CA ASP A 159 -22.42 28.64 -19.76
C ASP A 159 -21.21 29.25 -20.47
N GLU A 160 -20.27 29.71 -19.65
CA GLU A 160 -18.98 30.26 -20.06
C GLU A 160 -17.86 29.36 -19.54
N ALA A 161 -17.03 28.83 -20.43
CA ALA A 161 -15.87 28.02 -20.08
C ALA A 161 -14.56 28.79 -20.36
N ILE A 162 -13.71 28.90 -19.35
CA ILE A 162 -12.40 29.55 -19.44
C ILE A 162 -11.30 28.50 -19.62
N PHE A 163 -10.55 28.59 -20.72
CA PHE A 163 -9.40 27.73 -21.01
C PHE A 163 -8.09 28.51 -20.91
N GLN A 164 -7.17 28.07 -20.05
CA GLN A 164 -5.86 28.70 -19.88
C GLN A 164 -4.86 28.15 -20.91
N ILE A 165 -4.14 29.05 -21.60
CA ILE A 165 -3.25 28.69 -22.72
C ILE A 165 -1.93 28.06 -22.24
N ASN A 166 -1.51 28.32 -21.00
CA ASN A 166 -0.19 27.94 -20.49
C ASN A 166 -0.05 26.45 -20.11
N GLY A 167 -1.06 25.61 -20.36
CA GLY A 167 -1.02 24.18 -20.03
C GLY A 167 -0.79 23.91 -18.54
N ARG A 168 -1.15 24.86 -17.65
CA ARG A 168 -0.89 24.74 -16.22
C ARG A 168 -1.54 23.49 -15.63
N VAL A 169 -0.87 23.03 -14.57
CA VAL A 169 -1.01 21.74 -13.91
C VAL A 169 -2.45 21.25 -13.93
N SER A 170 -2.70 20.28 -14.82
CA SER A 170 -3.91 19.47 -14.76
C SER A 170 -4.16 19.08 -13.31
N ARG A 171 -5.37 19.34 -12.78
CA ARG A 171 -5.74 19.00 -11.40
C ARG A 171 -5.42 17.54 -11.06
N HIS A 172 -5.38 16.67 -12.07
CA HIS A 172 -4.99 15.27 -11.96
C HIS A 172 -3.53 15.06 -11.50
N ASN A 173 -2.64 16.02 -11.76
CA ASN A 173 -1.23 16.01 -11.39
C ASN A 173 -0.95 16.69 -10.04
N CYS A 174 -1.93 17.36 -9.44
CA CYS A 174 -1.83 17.88 -8.08
C CYS A 174 -2.04 16.71 -7.10
N VAL A 175 -0.95 16.07 -6.69
CA VAL A 175 -0.95 15.05 -5.64
C VAL A 175 0.05 15.45 -4.59
N TYR A 176 -0.32 15.30 -3.33
CA TYR A 176 0.62 15.37 -2.22
C TYR A 176 0.54 14.11 -1.38
N TRP A 177 1.65 13.77 -0.74
CA TRP A 177 1.81 12.56 0.06
C TRP A 177 1.90 12.94 1.52
N SER A 178 1.05 12.34 2.34
CA SER A 178 1.02 12.54 3.79
C SER A 178 0.39 11.31 4.44
N GLU A 179 0.64 11.10 5.72
CA GLU A 179 -0.07 10.08 6.49
C GLU A 179 -1.56 10.45 6.65
N THR A 180 -1.82 11.73 6.94
CA THR A 180 -3.14 12.31 7.14
C THR A 180 -3.43 13.41 6.12
N ASN A 181 -4.72 13.67 5.86
CA ASN A 181 -5.14 14.71 4.92
C ASN A 181 -4.81 16.09 5.51
N LEU A 182 -3.85 16.80 4.89
CA LEU A 182 -3.41 18.13 5.30
C LEU A 182 -4.37 19.25 4.90
N HIS A 183 -5.45 18.93 4.17
CA HIS A 183 -6.42 19.90 3.65
C HIS A 183 -5.74 21.08 2.91
N LEU A 184 -4.67 20.77 2.16
CA LEU A 184 -3.89 21.79 1.48
C LEU A 184 -4.75 22.61 0.52
N ILE A 185 -4.77 23.91 0.74
CA ILE A 185 -5.30 24.90 -0.19
C ILE A 185 -4.19 25.24 -1.17
N ILE A 186 -4.51 25.18 -2.47
CA ILE A 186 -3.60 25.60 -3.53
C ILE A 186 -4.16 26.90 -4.08
N GLU A 187 -3.48 27.99 -3.77
CA GLU A 187 -3.76 29.30 -4.35
C GLU A 187 -3.27 29.33 -5.80
N GLN A 188 -4.04 29.98 -6.66
CA GLN A 188 -3.74 30.10 -8.09
C GLN A 188 -3.55 31.58 -8.42
N GLU A 189 -2.50 31.89 -9.20
CA GLU A 189 -2.30 33.21 -9.74
C GLU A 189 -3.45 33.60 -10.68
N LEU A 190 -3.97 34.80 -10.46
CA LEU A 190 -4.95 35.43 -11.33
C LEU A 190 -4.20 36.11 -12.49
N ASN A 191 -4.83 36.21 -13.66
CA ASN A 191 -4.34 36.91 -14.88
C ASN A 191 -3.41 36.11 -15.82
N VAL A 192 -3.70 34.83 -16.06
CA VAL A 192 -3.07 34.06 -17.14
C VAL A 192 -3.78 34.35 -18.47
N PRO A 193 -3.07 34.40 -19.62
CA PRO A 193 -3.72 34.43 -20.93
C PRO A 193 -4.73 33.28 -21.09
N GLN A 194 -5.97 33.65 -21.37
CA GLN A 194 -7.11 32.73 -21.36
C GLN A 194 -7.99 32.93 -22.60
N VAL A 195 -8.59 31.84 -23.05
CA VAL A 195 -9.63 31.83 -24.07
C VAL A 195 -10.96 31.57 -23.38
N ILE A 196 -11.95 32.40 -23.67
CA ILE A 196 -13.31 32.26 -23.18
C ILE A 196 -14.15 31.66 -24.30
N VAL A 197 -14.88 30.59 -23.98
CA VAL A 197 -15.81 29.95 -24.91
C VAL A 197 -17.21 30.04 -24.32
N TRP A 198 -18.16 30.48 -25.13
CA TRP A 198 -19.58 30.54 -24.79
C TRP A 198 -20.30 29.38 -25.46
N GLY A 199 -21.17 28.71 -24.72
CA GLY A 199 -22.02 27.64 -25.24
C GLY A 199 -23.40 27.67 -24.62
N GLY A 200 -24.40 27.15 -25.33
CA GLY A 200 -25.71 26.92 -24.78
C GLY A 200 -26.33 25.63 -25.32
N ILE A 201 -27.13 24.98 -24.48
CA ILE A 201 -27.83 23.71 -24.73
C ILE A 201 -29.28 23.81 -24.29
#